data_AF-A0A2N2N8Z2-F1
#
_entry.id   AF-A0A2N2N8Z2-F1
#
_cell.length_a   1.000
_cell.length_b   1.000
_cell.length_c   1.000
_cell.angle_alpha   90.00
_cell.angle_beta   90.00
_cell.angle_gamma   90.00
#
_symmetry.space_group_name_H-M   'P 1'
#
loop_
_entity.id
_entity.type
_entity.pdbx_description
1 polymer ?
#
loop_
_entity_poly.entity_id
_entity_poly.type
_entity_poly.pdbx_seq_one_letter_code
_entity_poly.pdbx_strand_id
1 'polypeptide(L)'
;MMNYPGAVEDLRMAVKECPRLGLGLHLVLTSGSPVLPAEKVPDLVNLEGKFYKYGPFVERMHQINLTQVNLEWHAQVEAFKKAIGRLPDHLDSHHHSSYFTPALFELMLDLADELKVPIRLPIGMQGTALAEISSPVIGNRIAKNTIGYAQVFVDGFYDDGVTLENLVSILQQIAGDDEHDTFELMTHPAVLDDELMCTSIYNERRADELMLLCHGLTFSMVKSCGIDLINFSDLSQ
;
A
#
# COMPACT_ATOMS: atom_id res chain seq x y z
N MET A 1 -1.98 8.18 -1.45
CA MET A 1 -3.33 8.13 -2.07
C MET A 1 -3.55 9.45 -2.80
N MET A 2 -3.70 9.45 -4.12
CA MET A 2 -3.75 10.70 -4.91
C MET A 2 -5.08 11.46 -4.84
N ASN A 3 -6.10 10.88 -4.22
CA ASN A 3 -7.43 11.46 -4.13
C ASN A 3 -7.67 12.29 -2.86
N TYR A 4 -6.72 12.31 -1.93
CA TYR A 4 -6.81 13.13 -0.73
C TYR A 4 -6.36 14.57 -1.01
N PRO A 5 -6.98 15.57 -0.34
CA PRO A 5 -6.46 16.94 -0.33
C PRO A 5 -5.00 16.97 0.10
N GLY A 6 -4.19 17.87 -0.47
CA GLY A 6 -2.77 18.02 -0.12
C GLY A 6 -1.82 16.98 -0.73
N ALA A 7 -2.31 15.84 -1.25
CA ALA A 7 -1.46 14.77 -1.76
C ALA A 7 -0.46 15.22 -2.84
N VAL A 8 -0.81 16.20 -3.67
CA VAL A 8 0.08 16.74 -4.71
C VAL A 8 1.20 17.58 -4.08
N GLU A 9 0.86 18.44 -3.12
CA GLU A 9 1.78 19.28 -2.39
C GLU A 9 2.75 18.44 -1.54
N ASP A 10 2.23 17.45 -0.82
CA ASP A 10 3.00 16.54 0.02
C ASP A 10 3.97 15.70 -0.81
N LEU A 11 3.51 15.17 -1.95
CA LEU A 11 4.36 14.39 -2.85
C LEU A 11 5.51 15.24 -3.42
N ARG A 12 5.25 16.50 -3.76
CA ARG A 12 6.30 17.44 -4.21
C ARG A 12 7.28 17.80 -3.09
N MET A 13 6.79 17.97 -1.86
CA MET A 13 7.63 18.21 -0.70
C MET A 13 8.53 16.99 -0.42
N ALA A 14 7.96 15.79 -0.42
CA ALA A 14 8.69 14.55 -0.20
C ALA A 14 9.83 14.35 -1.22
N VAL A 15 9.58 14.62 -2.51
CA VAL A 15 10.62 14.56 -3.54
C VAL A 15 11.78 15.53 -3.26
N LYS A 16 11.48 16.71 -2.73
CA LYS A 16 12.47 17.75 -2.46
C LYS A 16 13.26 17.49 -1.18
N GLU A 17 12.58 17.06 -0.12
CA GLU A 17 13.14 17.00 1.24
C GLU A 17 13.67 15.61 1.59
N CYS A 18 13.13 14.56 0.96
CA CYS A 18 13.45 13.17 1.23
C CYS A 18 13.90 12.44 -0.05
N PRO A 19 15.04 12.83 -0.68
CA PRO A 19 15.42 12.32 -2.00
C PRO A 19 15.74 10.81 -2.06
N ARG A 20 15.89 10.15 -0.91
CA ARG A 20 16.08 8.69 -0.80
C ARG A 20 14.80 7.92 -0.49
N LEU A 21 13.67 8.62 -0.29
CA LEU A 21 12.40 7.99 0.02
C LEU A 21 11.80 7.37 -1.25
N GLY A 22 11.48 6.07 -1.17
CA GLY A 22 10.66 5.40 -2.16
C GLY A 22 9.23 5.97 -2.15
N LEU A 23 8.67 6.22 -3.33
CA LEU A 23 7.36 6.86 -3.49
C LEU A 23 6.50 6.03 -4.43
N GLY A 24 5.64 5.19 -3.83
CA GLY A 24 4.66 4.37 -4.52
C GLY A 24 3.30 5.04 -4.67
N LEU A 25 2.43 4.40 -5.45
CA LEU A 25 1.04 4.80 -5.57
C LEU A 25 0.15 3.86 -4.75
N HIS A 26 -0.35 4.38 -3.62
CA HIS A 26 -1.36 3.74 -2.80
C HIS A 26 -2.74 3.89 -3.44
N LEU A 27 -3.13 2.90 -4.25
CA LEU A 27 -4.40 2.85 -4.96
C LEU A 27 -5.56 2.83 -3.96
N VAL A 28 -6.66 3.52 -4.28
CA VAL A 28 -7.76 3.69 -3.32
C VAL A 28 -9.12 3.55 -3.99
N LEU A 29 -10.00 2.79 -3.34
CA LEU A 29 -11.40 2.59 -3.73
C LEU A 29 -12.38 2.72 -2.55
N THR A 30 -11.87 2.97 -1.33
CA THR A 30 -12.65 2.82 -0.09
C THR A 30 -12.65 4.04 0.82
N SER A 31 -12.03 5.15 0.39
CA SER A 31 -11.95 6.37 1.19
C SER A 31 -11.80 7.61 0.32
N GLY A 32 -12.41 8.72 0.73
CA GLY A 32 -12.40 9.98 -0.01
C GLY A 32 -13.31 9.99 -1.23
N SER A 33 -13.06 10.92 -2.16
CA SER A 33 -13.72 10.98 -3.48
C SER A 33 -12.82 10.36 -4.54
N PRO A 34 -13.35 9.89 -5.68
CA PRO A 34 -12.51 9.50 -6.83
C PRO A 34 -11.72 10.69 -7.39
N VAL A 35 -10.62 10.40 -8.08
CA VAL A 35 -9.89 11.39 -8.88
C VAL A 35 -10.71 11.76 -10.11
N LEU A 36 -11.38 10.79 -10.72
CA LEU A 36 -12.33 11.05 -11.80
C LEU A 36 -13.61 11.71 -11.28
N PRO A 37 -14.33 12.48 -12.11
CA PRO A 37 -15.69 12.90 -11.81
C PRO A 37 -16.57 11.69 -11.47
N ALA A 38 -17.40 11.80 -10.45
CA ALA A 38 -18.28 10.73 -9.97
C ALA A 38 -19.14 10.12 -11.09
N GLU A 39 -19.55 10.92 -12.07
CA GLU A 39 -20.37 10.49 -13.21
C GLU A 39 -19.63 9.55 -14.17
N LYS A 40 -18.29 9.51 -14.12
CA LYS A 40 -17.47 8.56 -14.88
C LYS A 40 -17.31 7.22 -14.19
N VAL A 41 -17.52 7.19 -12.87
CA VAL A 41 -17.33 6.00 -12.02
C VAL A 41 -18.51 5.80 -11.04
N PRO A 42 -19.76 5.82 -11.52
CA PRO A 42 -20.95 5.83 -10.66
C PRO A 42 -21.09 4.58 -9.78
N ASP A 43 -20.50 3.43 -10.16
CA ASP A 43 -20.62 2.19 -9.40
C ASP A 43 -19.67 2.17 -8.19
N LEU A 44 -18.63 3.01 -8.22
CA LEU A 44 -17.60 3.11 -7.18
C LEU A 44 -17.97 4.09 -6.07
N VAL A 45 -18.98 4.93 -6.28
CA VAL A 45 -19.32 6.04 -5.38
C VAL A 45 -20.74 5.96 -4.85
N ASN A 46 -20.93 6.50 -3.65
CA ASN A 46 -22.23 6.68 -3.02
C ASN A 46 -22.97 7.92 -3.57
N LEU A 47 -24.15 8.22 -3.00
CA LEU A 47 -24.98 9.34 -3.43
C LEU A 47 -24.31 10.71 -3.24
N GLU A 48 -23.31 10.81 -2.37
CA GLU A 48 -22.52 12.03 -2.16
C GLU A 48 -21.31 12.13 -3.10
N GLY A 49 -21.15 11.19 -4.05
CA GLY A 49 -20.01 11.15 -4.96
C GLY A 49 -18.69 10.77 -4.28
N LYS A 50 -18.75 10.13 -3.11
CA LYS A 50 -17.58 9.61 -2.38
C LYS A 50 -17.47 8.11 -2.56
N PHE A 51 -16.27 7.56 -2.52
CA PHE A 51 -16.09 6.11 -2.48
C PHE A 51 -16.88 5.49 -1.33
N TYR A 52 -17.42 4.30 -1.56
CA TYR A 52 -18.00 3.51 -0.49
C TYR A 52 -16.96 3.24 0.59
N LYS A 53 -17.31 3.46 1.86
CA LYS A 53 -16.43 3.08 2.97
C LYS A 53 -16.21 1.57 3.00
N TYR A 54 -15.18 1.11 3.72
CA TYR A 54 -14.76 -0.30 3.81
C TYR A 54 -15.92 -1.32 3.86
N GLY A 55 -16.81 -1.22 4.86
CA GLY A 55 -17.92 -2.18 5.01
C GLY A 55 -18.85 -2.23 3.79
N PRO A 56 -19.48 -1.10 3.41
CA PRO A 56 -20.31 -1.03 2.20
C PRO A 56 -19.60 -1.40 0.91
N PHE A 57 -18.28 -1.16 0.81
CA PHE A 57 -17.48 -1.59 -0.33
C PHE A 57 -17.39 -3.12 -0.41
N VAL A 58 -17.06 -3.78 0.71
CA VAL A 58 -16.99 -5.25 0.81
C VAL A 58 -18.35 -5.88 0.48
N GLU A 59 -19.45 -5.31 0.96
CA GLU A 59 -20.81 -5.79 0.66
C GLU A 59 -21.12 -5.75 -0.84
N ARG A 60 -20.59 -4.74 -1.56
CA ARG A 60 -20.87 -4.49 -2.97
C ARG A 60 -19.77 -4.97 -3.92
N MET A 61 -18.67 -5.53 -3.42
CA MET A 61 -17.50 -5.86 -4.25
C MET A 61 -17.81 -6.85 -5.39
N HIS A 62 -18.81 -7.72 -5.22
CA HIS A 62 -19.28 -8.65 -6.25
C HIS A 62 -20.02 -7.96 -7.42
N GLN A 63 -20.39 -6.68 -7.26
CA GLN A 63 -21.08 -5.85 -8.25
C GLN A 63 -20.14 -4.79 -8.83
N ILE A 64 -18.86 -4.79 -8.43
CA ILE A 64 -17.95 -3.72 -8.82
C ILE A 64 -17.67 -3.76 -10.32
N ASN A 65 -17.78 -2.61 -10.96
CA ASN A 65 -17.50 -2.47 -12.38
C ASN A 65 -16.00 -2.30 -12.62
N LEU A 66 -15.33 -3.38 -13.03
CA LEU A 66 -13.89 -3.39 -13.27
C LEU A 66 -13.43 -2.38 -14.31
N THR A 67 -14.28 -2.01 -15.28
CA THR A 67 -13.94 -0.95 -16.24
C THR A 67 -13.82 0.40 -15.54
N GLN A 68 -14.70 0.70 -14.59
CA GLN A 68 -14.62 1.94 -13.80
C GLN A 68 -13.45 1.92 -12.84
N VAL A 69 -13.15 0.77 -12.21
CA VAL A 69 -11.94 0.62 -11.38
C VAL A 69 -10.69 0.91 -12.22
N ASN A 70 -10.62 0.33 -13.42
CA ASN A 70 -9.49 0.54 -14.31
C ASN A 70 -9.32 2.02 -14.68
N LEU A 71 -10.41 2.70 -15.06
CA LEU A 71 -10.41 4.12 -15.38
C LEU A 71 -9.92 4.97 -14.21
N GLU A 72 -10.41 4.69 -12.99
CA GLU A 72 -10.05 5.43 -11.79
C GLU A 72 -8.58 5.20 -11.39
N TRP A 73 -8.10 3.96 -11.40
CA TRP A 73 -6.70 3.67 -11.09
C TRP A 73 -5.73 4.32 -12.08
N HIS A 74 -6.06 4.30 -13.38
CA HIS A 74 -5.30 5.05 -14.38
C HIS A 74 -5.31 6.57 -14.12
N ALA A 75 -6.44 7.12 -13.68
CA ALA A 75 -6.51 8.53 -13.30
C ALA A 75 -5.65 8.85 -12.06
N GLN A 76 -5.59 7.94 -11.07
CA GLN A 76 -4.71 8.07 -9.91
C GLN A 76 -3.23 8.03 -10.32
N VAL A 77 -2.85 7.16 -11.26
CA VAL A 77 -1.49 7.11 -11.84
C VAL A 77 -1.15 8.41 -12.56
N GLU A 78 -2.04 8.90 -13.42
CA GLU A 78 -1.79 10.16 -14.14
C GLU A 78 -1.73 11.36 -13.19
N ALA A 79 -2.53 11.37 -12.12
CA ALA A 79 -2.43 12.39 -11.07
C ALA A 79 -1.06 12.36 -10.37
N PHE A 80 -0.57 11.17 -10.00
CA PHE A 80 0.77 11.00 -9.42
C PHE A 80 1.86 11.50 -10.36
N LYS A 81 1.82 11.04 -11.62
CA LYS A 81 2.78 11.42 -12.66
C LYS A 81 2.78 12.91 -12.94
N LYS A 82 1.61 13.55 -12.99
CA LYS A 82 1.48 15.00 -13.18
C LYS A 82 2.02 15.79 -11.98
N ALA A 83 1.94 15.25 -10.77
CA ALA A 83 2.40 15.94 -9.56
C ALA A 83 3.93 16.13 -9.56
N ILE A 84 4.69 15.08 -9.93
CA ILE A 84 6.16 15.05 -9.79
C ILE A 84 6.95 14.70 -11.06
N GLY A 85 6.27 14.47 -12.19
CA GLY A 85 6.91 14.25 -13.49
C GLY A 85 7.49 12.84 -13.71
N ARG A 86 7.23 11.89 -12.82
CA ARG A 86 7.68 10.48 -12.93
C ARG A 86 6.60 9.50 -12.45
N LEU A 87 6.73 8.24 -12.85
CA LEU A 87 5.88 7.14 -12.37
C LEU A 87 6.16 6.82 -10.90
N PRO A 88 5.20 6.20 -10.17
CA PRO A 88 5.48 5.62 -8.86
C PRO A 88 6.55 4.53 -8.96
N ASP A 89 7.22 4.19 -7.86
CA ASP A 89 8.17 3.06 -7.85
C ASP A 89 7.52 1.71 -7.54
N HIS A 90 6.32 1.69 -6.97
CA HIS A 90 5.51 0.48 -6.78
C HIS A 90 4.02 0.81 -6.68
N LEU A 91 3.20 -0.24 -6.71
CA LEU A 91 1.78 -0.17 -6.38
C LEU A 91 1.47 -0.98 -5.11
N ASP A 92 0.58 -0.43 -4.30
CA ASP A 92 -0.15 -1.13 -3.26
C ASP A 92 -1.57 -0.54 -3.17
N SER A 93 -2.38 -0.94 -2.18
CA SER A 93 -3.75 -0.43 -2.09
C SER A 93 -4.24 -0.21 -0.67
N HIS A 94 -5.01 0.85 -0.51
CA HIS A 94 -5.66 1.22 0.73
C HIS A 94 -6.66 0.14 1.15
N HIS A 95 -6.60 -0.21 2.43
CA HIS A 95 -7.30 -1.33 3.03
C HIS A 95 -7.10 -2.67 2.30
N HIS A 96 -6.02 -2.83 1.52
CA HIS A 96 -5.80 -4.02 0.72
C HIS A 96 -6.95 -4.32 -0.27
N SER A 97 -7.70 -3.29 -0.67
CA SER A 97 -8.91 -3.45 -1.48
C SER A 97 -8.65 -4.06 -2.86
N SER A 98 -7.46 -3.87 -3.44
CA SER A 98 -7.07 -4.52 -4.70
C SER A 98 -6.95 -6.04 -4.56
N TYR A 99 -6.75 -6.57 -3.35
CA TYR A 99 -6.57 -7.99 -3.10
C TYR A 99 -7.87 -8.69 -2.70
N PHE A 100 -9.01 -8.01 -2.55
CA PHE A 100 -10.25 -8.64 -2.05
C PHE A 100 -10.87 -9.65 -3.01
N THR A 101 -10.65 -9.47 -4.31
CA THR A 101 -11.13 -10.42 -5.32
C THR A 101 -10.04 -10.73 -6.34
N PRO A 102 -10.06 -11.93 -6.95
CA PRO A 102 -9.14 -12.27 -8.03
C PRO A 102 -9.12 -11.24 -9.16
N ALA A 103 -10.27 -10.70 -9.53
CA ALA A 103 -10.39 -9.77 -10.65
C ALA A 103 -9.81 -8.38 -10.35
N LEU A 104 -9.95 -7.88 -9.12
CA LEU A 104 -9.28 -6.64 -8.70
C LEU A 104 -7.77 -6.82 -8.66
N PHE A 105 -7.31 -7.99 -8.20
CA PHE A 105 -5.89 -8.27 -8.13
C PHE A 105 -5.27 -8.42 -9.51
N GLU A 106 -5.93 -9.14 -10.43
CA GLU A 106 -5.52 -9.22 -11.83
C GLU A 106 -5.42 -7.84 -12.48
N LEU A 107 -6.37 -6.94 -12.21
CA LEU A 107 -6.32 -5.57 -12.73
C LEU A 107 -5.14 -4.77 -12.18
N MET A 108 -4.75 -4.99 -10.93
CA MET A 108 -3.56 -4.35 -10.35
C MET A 108 -2.28 -4.92 -10.97
N LEU A 109 -2.24 -6.22 -11.25
CA LEU A 109 -1.13 -6.86 -11.97
C LEU A 109 -1.01 -6.33 -13.40
N ASP A 110 -2.13 -6.18 -14.13
CA ASP A 110 -2.15 -5.58 -15.46
C ASP A 110 -1.58 -4.14 -15.41
N LEU A 111 -2.02 -3.33 -14.44
CA LEU A 111 -1.52 -1.97 -14.27
C LEU A 111 -0.03 -1.94 -13.92
N ALA A 112 0.44 -2.82 -13.04
CA ALA A 112 1.86 -2.94 -12.72
C ALA A 112 2.68 -3.35 -13.95
N ASP A 113 2.17 -4.27 -14.77
CA ASP A 113 2.75 -4.71 -16.04
C ASP A 113 2.88 -3.55 -17.04
N GLU A 114 1.89 -2.68 -17.12
CA GLU A 114 1.90 -1.49 -17.97
C GLU A 114 2.92 -0.45 -17.50
N LEU A 115 3.00 -0.21 -16.19
CA LEU A 115 3.88 0.79 -15.60
C LEU A 115 5.32 0.32 -15.42
N LYS A 116 5.57 -1.00 -15.47
CA LYS A 116 6.86 -1.62 -15.15
C LYS A 116 7.33 -1.30 -13.74
N VAL A 117 6.40 -1.41 -12.77
CA VAL A 117 6.69 -1.18 -11.35
C VAL A 117 6.28 -2.40 -10.51
N PRO A 118 7.05 -2.74 -9.47
CA PRO A 118 6.71 -3.83 -8.55
C PRO A 118 5.43 -3.55 -7.78
N ILE A 119 4.93 -4.58 -7.09
CA ILE A 119 3.76 -4.46 -6.23
C ILE A 119 4.02 -5.05 -4.84
N ARG A 120 3.28 -4.56 -3.84
CA ARG A 120 3.10 -5.27 -2.58
C ARG A 120 2.39 -6.61 -2.82
N LEU A 121 2.84 -7.68 -2.17
CA LEU A 121 2.18 -9.01 -2.20
C LEU A 121 1.93 -9.53 -0.77
N PRO A 122 0.76 -9.27 -0.19
CA PRO A 122 0.41 -9.72 1.16
C PRO A 122 -0.03 -11.20 1.17
N ILE A 123 0.87 -12.12 0.81
CA ILE A 123 0.61 -13.57 0.79
C ILE A 123 0.30 -14.06 2.21
N GLY A 124 -0.73 -14.88 2.36
CA GLY A 124 -1.18 -15.40 3.65
C GLY A 124 -2.09 -14.46 4.45
N MET A 125 -2.31 -13.22 3.96
CA MET A 125 -3.16 -12.25 4.63
C MET A 125 -4.65 -12.67 4.54
N GLN A 126 -5.25 -12.93 5.70
CA GLN A 126 -6.65 -13.36 5.80
C GLN A 126 -7.62 -12.32 5.25
N GLY A 127 -8.73 -12.79 4.66
CA GLY A 127 -9.73 -11.91 4.06
C GLY A 127 -9.35 -11.35 2.68
N THR A 128 -8.20 -11.77 2.12
CA THR A 128 -7.77 -11.42 0.77
C THR A 128 -7.77 -12.65 -0.15
N ALA A 129 -7.74 -12.42 -1.46
CA ALA A 129 -7.53 -13.44 -2.49
C ALA A 129 -6.13 -14.09 -2.42
N LEU A 130 -5.26 -13.63 -1.52
CA LEU A 130 -3.92 -14.14 -1.27
C LEU A 130 -3.81 -14.88 0.08
N ALA A 131 -4.89 -14.99 0.86
CA ALA A 131 -4.92 -15.77 2.10
C ALA A 131 -4.51 -17.23 1.85
N GLU A 132 -5.03 -17.80 0.77
CA GLU A 132 -4.58 -19.06 0.17
C GLU A 132 -4.45 -18.77 -1.32
N ILE A 133 -3.24 -18.90 -1.90
CA ILE A 133 -3.02 -18.75 -3.35
C ILE A 133 -3.70 -19.94 -4.05
N SER A 134 -5.02 -19.86 -4.14
CA SER A 134 -5.90 -20.97 -4.53
C SER A 134 -6.30 -20.87 -6.00
N SER A 135 -6.17 -19.68 -6.61
CA SER A 135 -6.35 -19.49 -8.05
C SER A 135 -5.06 -19.85 -8.80
N PRO A 136 -5.05 -20.90 -9.64
CA PRO A 136 -3.87 -21.26 -10.44
C PRO A 136 -3.50 -20.15 -11.43
N VAL A 137 -4.47 -19.35 -11.88
CA VAL A 137 -4.21 -18.22 -12.77
C VAL A 137 -3.39 -17.16 -12.05
N ILE A 138 -3.81 -16.78 -10.84
CA ILE A 138 -3.11 -15.81 -10.01
C ILE A 138 -1.74 -16.35 -9.59
N GLY A 139 -1.66 -17.59 -9.11
CA GLY A 139 -0.39 -18.20 -8.73
C GLY A 139 0.60 -18.23 -9.90
N ASN A 140 0.15 -18.59 -11.09
CA ASN A 140 0.97 -18.53 -12.30
C ASN A 140 1.36 -17.09 -12.67
N ARG A 141 0.49 -16.11 -12.44
CA ARG A 141 0.76 -14.72 -12.76
C ARG A 141 1.78 -14.10 -11.81
N ILE A 142 1.68 -14.39 -10.51
CA ILE A 142 2.70 -14.04 -9.51
C ILE A 142 4.02 -14.72 -9.86
N ALA A 143 4.01 -16.04 -10.15
CA ALA A 143 5.22 -16.77 -10.51
C ALA A 143 5.89 -16.29 -11.81
N LYS A 144 5.11 -15.65 -12.70
CA LYS A 144 5.61 -15.00 -13.93
C LYS A 144 5.84 -13.50 -13.77
N ASN A 145 5.53 -12.92 -12.61
CA ASN A 145 5.73 -11.51 -12.38
C ASN A 145 7.23 -11.26 -12.33
N THR A 146 7.72 -10.56 -13.37
CA THR A 146 9.15 -10.26 -13.54
C THR A 146 9.52 -8.90 -12.96
N ILE A 147 8.53 -8.13 -12.50
CA ILE A 147 8.68 -6.72 -12.13
C ILE A 147 9.04 -6.55 -10.65
N GLY A 148 8.94 -7.65 -9.87
CA GLY A 148 9.43 -7.72 -8.49
C GLY A 148 8.34 -7.51 -7.44
N TYR A 149 8.60 -8.04 -6.24
CA TYR A 149 7.80 -7.88 -5.03
C TYR A 149 8.67 -8.29 -3.83
N ALA A 150 8.36 -7.81 -2.63
CA ALA A 150 8.99 -8.32 -1.41
C ALA A 150 8.47 -9.73 -1.10
N GLN A 151 9.36 -10.69 -0.89
CA GLN A 151 9.01 -12.11 -0.71
C GLN A 151 8.12 -12.35 0.51
N VAL A 152 8.32 -11.57 1.58
CA VAL A 152 7.54 -11.68 2.82
C VAL A 152 6.90 -10.34 3.15
N PHE A 153 5.61 -10.36 3.42
CA PHE A 153 4.85 -9.21 3.92
C PHE A 153 4.64 -9.35 5.42
N VAL A 154 5.01 -8.31 6.18
CA VAL A 154 4.92 -8.26 7.63
C VAL A 154 3.93 -7.17 8.04
N ASP A 155 2.78 -7.60 8.55
CA ASP A 155 1.68 -6.74 9.02
C ASP A 155 1.51 -6.70 10.54
N GLY A 156 2.39 -7.42 11.28
CA GLY A 156 2.30 -7.57 12.73
C GLY A 156 2.62 -6.31 13.54
N PHE A 157 3.14 -5.24 12.93
CA PHE A 157 3.35 -3.94 13.60
C PHE A 157 2.15 -3.01 13.37
N TYR A 158 0.99 -3.42 13.90
CA TYR A 158 -0.27 -2.70 13.74
C TYR A 158 -1.15 -2.87 14.99
N ASP A 159 -1.97 -1.86 15.28
CA ASP A 159 -2.86 -1.80 16.46
C ASP A 159 -2.18 -2.18 17.78
N ASP A 160 -2.63 -3.24 18.46
CA ASP A 160 -2.02 -3.75 19.70
C ASP A 160 -0.56 -4.23 19.51
N GLY A 161 -0.15 -4.48 18.26
CA GLY A 161 1.21 -4.86 17.89
C GLY A 161 2.21 -3.68 17.89
N VAL A 162 1.75 -2.43 18.07
CA VAL A 162 2.62 -1.24 18.10
C VAL A 162 3.33 -1.14 19.45
N THR A 163 4.37 -1.95 19.62
CA THR A 163 5.23 -1.99 20.80
C THR A 163 6.70 -2.09 20.38
N LEU A 164 7.62 -1.60 21.22
CA LEU A 164 9.05 -1.67 20.92
C LEU A 164 9.52 -3.13 20.92
N GLU A 165 9.01 -3.94 21.84
CA GLU A 165 9.32 -5.36 21.98
C GLU A 165 8.94 -6.13 20.72
N ASN A 166 7.74 -5.89 20.18
CA ASN A 166 7.29 -6.52 18.94
C ASN A 166 8.12 -6.07 17.74
N LEU A 167 8.41 -4.77 17.60
CA LEU A 167 9.25 -4.26 16.52
C LEU A 167 10.65 -4.88 16.54
N VAL A 168 11.27 -5.01 17.71
CA VAL A 168 12.56 -5.69 17.88
C VAL A 168 12.46 -7.18 17.50
N SER A 169 11.40 -7.86 17.93
CA SER A 169 11.14 -9.26 17.58
C SER A 169 10.99 -9.45 16.06
N ILE A 170 10.26 -8.55 15.39
CA ILE A 170 10.09 -8.57 13.93
C ILE A 170 11.45 -8.44 13.24
N LEU A 171 12.28 -7.47 13.64
CA LEU A 171 13.61 -7.28 13.06
C LEU A 171 14.52 -8.51 13.27
N GLN A 172 14.43 -9.15 14.43
CA GLN A 172 15.17 -10.37 14.72
C GLN A 172 14.69 -11.57 13.87
N GLN A 173 13.38 -11.67 13.63
CA GLN A 173 12.82 -12.70 12.76
C GLN A 173 13.27 -12.51 11.31
N ILE A 174 13.20 -11.27 10.79
CA ILE A 174 13.71 -10.92 9.46
C ILE A 174 15.19 -11.31 9.33
N ALA A 175 16.01 -10.98 10.32
CA ALA A 175 17.45 -11.26 10.28
C ALA A 175 17.81 -12.74 10.44
N GLY A 176 16.89 -13.55 10.98
CA GLY A 176 17.08 -14.98 11.21
C GLY A 176 16.38 -15.87 10.18
N ASP A 177 15.76 -15.28 9.16
CA ASP A 177 15.13 -16.00 8.06
C ASP A 177 16.18 -16.27 6.98
N ASP A 178 16.53 -17.55 6.81
CA ASP A 178 17.50 -18.01 5.80
C ASP A 178 16.81 -18.43 4.47
N GLU A 179 15.48 -18.28 4.37
CA GLU A 179 14.67 -18.70 3.20
C GLU A 179 14.34 -17.54 2.26
N HIS A 180 14.30 -16.31 2.76
CA HIS A 180 13.90 -15.12 2.01
C HIS A 180 14.92 -13.98 2.11
N ASP A 181 15.05 -13.20 1.04
CA ASP A 181 15.98 -12.07 0.95
C ASP A 181 15.29 -10.72 1.20
N THR A 182 13.98 -10.62 0.94
CA THR A 182 13.25 -9.35 0.88
C THR A 182 11.98 -9.38 1.72
N PHE A 183 11.84 -8.37 2.58
CA PHE A 183 10.74 -8.23 3.52
C PHE A 183 10.14 -6.83 3.41
N GLU A 184 8.82 -6.76 3.48
CA GLU A 184 8.08 -5.50 3.58
C GLU A 184 7.40 -5.40 4.94
N LEU A 185 7.87 -4.49 5.79
CA LEU A 185 7.19 -4.15 7.05
C LEU A 185 6.21 -3.00 6.83
N MET A 186 4.91 -3.31 6.91
CA MET A 186 3.86 -2.29 6.83
C MET A 186 3.82 -1.46 8.11
N THR A 187 3.74 -0.14 7.95
CA THR A 187 3.61 0.84 9.04
C THR A 187 2.68 1.98 8.60
N HIS A 188 2.18 2.76 9.55
CA HIS A 188 1.36 3.95 9.34
C HIS A 188 1.81 5.15 10.20
N PRO A 189 3.10 5.51 10.24
CA PRO A 189 3.58 6.60 11.11
C PRO A 189 2.97 7.95 10.71
N ALA A 190 2.62 8.76 11.69
CA ALA A 190 2.16 10.12 11.47
C ALA A 190 2.42 11.03 12.68
N VAL A 191 2.55 12.33 12.42
CA VAL A 191 2.36 13.36 13.45
C VAL A 191 0.85 13.57 13.61
N LEU A 192 0.37 13.73 14.84
CA LEU A 192 -1.04 14.00 15.07
C LEU A 192 -1.37 15.45 14.68
N ASP A 193 -2.38 15.60 13.85
CA ASP A 193 -3.00 16.87 13.51
C ASP A 193 -4.54 16.70 13.48
N ASP A 194 -5.24 17.83 13.41
CA ASP A 194 -6.71 17.86 13.43
C ASP A 194 -7.31 17.08 12.25
N GLU A 195 -6.64 17.08 11.09
CA GLU A 195 -7.09 16.37 9.91
C GLU A 195 -7.06 14.85 10.10
N LEU A 196 -5.94 14.30 10.58
CA LEU A 196 -5.79 12.89 10.86
C LEU A 196 -6.81 12.42 11.91
N MET A 197 -6.97 13.21 12.98
CA MET A 197 -7.95 12.92 14.04
C MET A 197 -9.39 12.90 13.51
N CYS A 198 -9.71 13.69 12.48
CA CYS A 198 -11.03 13.74 11.87
C CYS A 198 -11.28 12.70 10.76
N THR A 199 -10.22 12.23 10.09
CA THR A 199 -10.34 11.42 8.86
C THR A 199 -10.04 9.94 9.06
N SER A 200 -9.30 9.56 10.10
CA SER A 200 -8.95 8.18 10.39
C SER A 200 -9.37 7.74 11.80
N ILE A 201 -9.89 6.52 11.90
CA ILE A 201 -10.11 5.86 13.19
C ILE A 201 -8.78 5.40 13.79
N TYR A 202 -7.83 5.02 12.94
CA TYR A 202 -6.47 4.66 13.34
C TYR A 202 -5.61 5.93 13.38
N ASN A 203 -5.73 6.71 14.45
CA ASN A 203 -5.10 8.04 14.56
C ASN A 203 -3.97 8.08 15.60
N GLU A 204 -4.27 7.98 16.89
CA GLU A 204 -3.30 8.10 18.00
C GLU A 204 -2.15 7.10 17.86
N ARG A 205 -2.45 5.86 17.45
CA ARG A 205 -1.45 4.80 17.25
C ARG A 205 -0.40 5.13 16.20
N ARG A 206 -0.70 6.01 15.24
CA ARG A 206 0.27 6.45 14.23
C ARG A 206 1.41 7.27 14.83
N ALA A 207 1.14 7.99 15.93
CA ALA A 207 2.17 8.72 16.66
C ALA A 207 3.09 7.77 17.43
N ASP A 208 2.51 6.73 18.03
CA ASP A 208 3.27 5.66 18.67
C ASP A 208 4.18 4.96 17.65
N GLU A 209 3.65 4.62 16.47
CA GLU A 209 4.44 4.04 15.38
C GLU A 209 5.62 4.94 15.00
N LEU A 210 5.38 6.24 14.77
CA LEU A 210 6.44 7.20 14.43
C LEU A 210 7.52 7.24 15.51
N MET A 211 7.12 7.32 16.79
CA MET A 211 8.06 7.34 17.91
C MET A 211 8.92 6.08 17.95
N LEU A 212 8.32 4.90 17.77
CA LEU A 212 9.00 3.61 17.86
C LEU A 212 9.91 3.33 16.65
N LEU A 213 9.49 3.71 15.45
CA LEU A 213 10.33 3.61 14.24
C LEU A 213 11.56 4.51 14.31
N CYS A 214 11.43 5.68 14.95
CA CYS A 214 12.53 6.60 15.21
C CYS A 214 13.31 6.31 16.51
N HIS A 215 12.97 5.25 17.24
CA HIS A 215 13.60 4.94 18.51
C HIS A 215 15.06 4.47 18.31
N GLY A 216 15.97 4.89 19.18
CA GLY A 216 17.41 4.58 19.05
C GLY A 216 17.73 3.07 19.09
N LEU A 217 16.92 2.29 19.81
CA LEU A 217 17.04 0.83 19.80
C LEU A 217 16.69 0.25 18.43
N THR A 218 15.64 0.72 17.77
CA THR A 218 15.23 0.28 16.42
C THR A 218 16.37 0.49 15.43
N PHE A 219 16.98 1.67 15.43
CA PHE A 219 18.13 1.96 14.57
C PHE A 219 19.33 1.04 14.86
N SER A 220 19.62 0.81 16.15
CA SER A 220 20.71 -0.07 16.57
C SER A 220 20.45 -1.52 16.15
N MET A 221 19.20 -1.98 16.26
CA MET A 221 18.78 -3.32 15.87
C MET A 221 18.94 -3.55 14.38
N VAL A 222 18.39 -2.68 13.52
CA VAL A 222 18.56 -2.75 12.05
C VAL A 222 20.03 -2.95 11.68
N LYS A 223 20.91 -2.11 12.25
CA LYS A 223 22.35 -2.19 11.99
C LYS A 223 22.99 -3.47 12.53
N SER A 224 22.67 -3.88 13.75
CA SER A 224 23.27 -5.06 14.39
C SER A 224 22.81 -6.38 13.77
N CYS A 225 21.59 -6.40 13.24
CA CYS A 225 21.01 -7.50 12.50
C CYS A 225 21.52 -7.58 11.05
N GLY A 226 22.29 -6.58 10.58
CA GLY A 226 22.75 -6.54 9.19
C GLY A 226 21.62 -6.36 8.17
N ILE A 227 20.52 -5.71 8.56
CA ILE A 227 19.38 -5.46 7.68
C ILE A 227 19.70 -4.25 6.81
N ASP A 228 19.68 -4.45 5.49
CA ASP A 228 19.75 -3.37 4.51
C ASP A 228 18.35 -2.77 4.28
N LEU A 229 18.21 -1.47 4.54
CA LEU A 229 16.98 -0.75 4.25
C LEU A 229 16.96 -0.32 2.78
N ILE A 230 16.11 -0.98 2.00
CA ILE A 230 15.91 -0.73 0.57
C ILE A 230 14.53 -0.12 0.31
N ASN A 231 14.29 0.28 -0.94
CA ASN A 231 12.97 0.67 -1.43
C ASN A 231 12.54 -0.23 -2.60
N PHE A 232 11.30 -0.11 -3.04
CA PHE A 232 10.78 -0.97 -4.11
C PHE A 232 11.50 -0.81 -5.46
N SER A 233 12.11 0.34 -5.76
CA SER A 233 12.91 0.48 -6.99
C SER A 233 14.18 -0.38 -6.99
N ASP A 234 14.61 -0.89 -5.84
CA ASP A 234 15.70 -1.86 -5.73
C ASP A 234 15.22 -3.30 -6.05
N LEU A 235 13.90 -3.53 -6.13
CA LEU A 235 13.28 -4.82 -6.46
C LEU A 235 12.95 -4.96 -7.96
N SER A 236 12.82 -3.84 -8.67
CA SER A 236 12.56 -3.85 -10.12
C SER A 236 13.81 -4.29 -10.89
N GLN A 237 13.71 -5.41 -11.61
CA GLN A 237 14.77 -5.93 -12.51
C GLN A 237 14.62 -5.43 -13.94
#